data_AF-A0A7W5DYF5-F1
#
_entry.id   AF-A0A7W5DYF5-F1
#
_cell.length_a   1.000
_cell.length_b   1.000
_cell.length_c   1.000
_cell.angle_alpha   90.00
_cell.angle_beta   90.00
_cell.angle_gamma   90.00
#
_symmetry.space_group_name_H-M   'P 1'
#
loop_
_entity.id
_entity.type
_entity.pdbx_description
1 polymer ?
#
loop_
_entity_poly.entity_id
_entity_poly.type
_entity_poly.pdbx_seq_one_letter_code
_entity_poly.pdbx_strand_id
1 'polypeptide(L)'
;MLLHESIHGTLQVVHRDFFDEDNTHAIPSASLEDVFDEFSENYDVTLKWLIVETDIINVDHQPIDDFERLAAKALKEGKPNYESVDASRYRFAAPIRLASQCLKCHVKHRTDTNARTAGLTISMPLE
;
A
#
# COMPACT_ATOMS: atom_id res chain seq x y z
N MET A 1 -7.64 9.74 5.68
CA MET A 1 -8.26 10.07 4.37
C MET A 1 -9.24 8.95 4.03
N LEU A 2 -10.48 9.27 3.64
CA LEU A 2 -11.57 8.28 3.46
C LEU A 2 -11.25 7.21 2.41
N LEU A 3 -10.78 7.61 1.22
CA LEU A 3 -10.40 6.67 0.17
C LEU A 3 -9.32 5.68 0.63
N HIS A 4 -8.27 6.20 1.31
CA HIS A 4 -7.26 5.34 1.90
C HIS A 4 -7.88 4.33 2.88
N GLU A 5 -8.72 4.80 3.80
CA GLU A 5 -9.36 3.92 4.79
C GLU A 5 -10.27 2.87 4.14
N SER A 6 -10.99 3.23 3.07
CA SER A 6 -11.82 2.29 2.31
C SER A 6 -10.99 1.17 1.68
N ILE A 7 -9.87 1.51 1.02
CA ILE A 7 -9.00 0.52 0.37
C ILE A 7 -8.21 -0.29 1.40
N HIS A 8 -7.60 0.38 2.39
CA HIS A 8 -6.91 -0.27 3.51
C HIS A 8 -7.85 -1.23 4.25
N GLY A 9 -9.04 -0.77 4.62
CA GLY A 9 -10.01 -1.56 5.38
C GLY A 9 -10.50 -2.76 4.58
N THR A 10 -10.73 -2.56 3.28
CA THR A 10 -11.08 -3.66 2.36
C THR A 10 -9.96 -4.67 2.27
N LEU A 11 -8.70 -4.24 2.08
CA LEU A 11 -7.55 -5.13 2.09
C LEU A 11 -7.50 -5.95 3.39
N GLN A 12 -7.67 -5.33 4.55
CA GLN A 12 -7.62 -6.03 5.83
C GLN A 12 -8.74 -7.08 5.98
N VAL A 13 -9.96 -6.76 5.56
CA VAL A 13 -11.10 -7.68 5.63
C VAL A 13 -10.91 -8.84 4.65
N VAL A 14 -10.60 -8.55 3.39
CA VAL A 14 -10.48 -9.57 2.34
C VAL A 14 -9.28 -10.48 2.63
N HIS A 15 -8.16 -9.93 3.06
CA HIS A 15 -6.99 -10.74 3.42
C HIS A 15 -7.23 -11.61 4.65
N ARG A 16 -8.04 -11.15 5.63
CA ARG A 16 -8.42 -11.99 6.78
C ARG A 16 -9.35 -13.13 6.39
N ASP A 17 -10.32 -12.86 5.52
CA ASP A 17 -11.43 -13.78 5.26
C ASP A 17 -11.16 -14.75 4.10
N PHE A 18 -10.31 -14.37 3.14
CA PHE A 18 -10.12 -15.11 1.89
C PHE A 18 -8.68 -15.49 1.56
N PHE A 19 -7.69 -15.08 2.37
CA PHE A 19 -6.30 -15.49 2.12
C PHE A 19 -6.11 -16.99 2.40
N ASP A 20 -5.58 -17.69 1.41
CA ASP A 20 -5.20 -19.09 1.47
C ASP A 20 -3.68 -19.20 1.26
N GLU A 21 -2.96 -19.65 2.30
CA GLU A 21 -1.50 -19.75 2.28
C GLU A 21 -0.98 -20.80 1.29
N ASP A 22 -1.82 -21.76 0.89
CA ASP A 22 -1.49 -22.80 -0.09
C ASP A 22 -1.83 -22.39 -1.54
N ASN A 23 -2.60 -21.30 -1.72
CA ASN A 23 -3.00 -20.79 -3.03
C ASN A 23 -2.40 -19.41 -3.32
N THR A 24 -1.13 -19.41 -3.71
CA THR A 24 -0.39 -18.18 -4.04
C THR A 24 -0.88 -17.45 -5.30
N HIS A 25 -1.81 -18.03 -6.07
CA HIS A 25 -2.37 -17.38 -7.27
C HIS A 25 -3.52 -16.42 -6.96
N ALA A 26 -4.17 -16.56 -5.80
CA ALA A 26 -5.32 -15.75 -5.41
C ALA A 26 -4.98 -14.81 -4.24
N ILE A 27 -3.94 -13.98 -4.41
CA ILE A 27 -3.51 -13.05 -3.36
C ILE A 27 -4.49 -11.86 -3.31
N PRO A 28 -5.19 -11.62 -2.18
CA PRO A 28 -6.18 -10.55 -2.05
C PRO A 28 -5.69 -9.15 -2.43
N SER A 29 -4.42 -8.82 -2.12
CA SER A 29 -3.85 -7.52 -2.48
C SER A 29 -3.67 -7.35 -3.99
N ALA A 30 -3.40 -8.44 -4.73
CA ALA A 30 -3.28 -8.42 -6.18
C ALA A 30 -4.66 -8.25 -6.83
N SER A 31 -5.70 -8.90 -6.32
CA SER A 31 -7.07 -8.70 -6.83
C SER A 31 -7.60 -7.27 -6.63
N LEU A 32 -7.05 -6.51 -5.68
CA LEU A 32 -7.38 -5.11 -5.51
C LEU A 32 -6.65 -4.19 -6.53
N GLU A 33 -5.62 -4.68 -7.22
CA GLU A 33 -4.96 -3.91 -8.28
C GLU A 33 -5.91 -3.72 -9.48
N ASP A 34 -6.78 -4.69 -9.77
CA ASP A 34 -7.86 -4.51 -10.76
C ASP A 34 -8.79 -3.34 -10.40
N VAL A 35 -9.05 -3.12 -9.09
CA VAL A 35 -9.82 -1.96 -8.63
C VAL A 35 -9.02 -0.67 -8.82
N PHE A 36 -7.69 -0.72 -8.68
CA PHE A 36 -6.83 0.45 -8.90
C PHE A 36 -6.82 0.85 -10.37
N ASP A 37 -6.84 -0.13 -11.27
CA ASP A 37 -6.96 0.10 -12.71
C ASP A 37 -8.29 0.81 -13.04
N GLU A 38 -9.41 0.38 -12.45
CA GLU A 38 -10.71 1.06 -12.62
C GLU A 38 -10.69 2.52 -12.14
N PHE A 39 -9.99 2.83 -11.04
CA PHE A 39 -9.81 4.21 -10.59
C PHE A 39 -8.96 5.04 -11.57
N SER A 40 -7.91 4.43 -12.12
CA SER A 40 -7.04 5.09 -13.08
C SER A 40 -7.78 5.37 -14.39
N GLU A 41 -8.51 4.38 -14.92
CA GLU A 41 -9.20 4.48 -16.21
C GLU A 41 -10.39 5.44 -16.17
N ASN A 42 -11.18 5.42 -15.08
CA ASN A 42 -12.44 6.16 -15.02
C ASN A 42 -12.32 7.54 -14.35
N TYR A 43 -11.29 7.78 -13.54
CA TYR A 43 -11.21 8.98 -12.69
C TYR A 43 -9.84 9.67 -12.68
N ASP A 44 -8.83 9.19 -13.44
CA ASP A 44 -7.45 9.67 -13.36
C ASP A 44 -6.85 9.62 -11.93
N VAL A 45 -7.37 8.70 -11.11
CA VAL A 45 -6.89 8.45 -9.75
C VAL A 45 -5.97 7.24 -9.77
N THR A 46 -4.68 7.45 -9.53
CA THR A 46 -3.71 6.37 -9.43
C THR A 46 -3.59 5.91 -7.98
N LEU A 47 -3.87 4.63 -7.72
CA LEU A 47 -3.57 3.98 -6.44
C LEU A 47 -2.43 2.99 -6.63
N LYS A 48 -1.59 2.84 -5.60
CA LYS A 48 -0.47 1.90 -5.65
C LYS A 48 -0.04 1.46 -4.26
N TRP A 49 0.21 0.16 -4.11
CA TRP A 49 0.84 -0.38 -2.92
C TRP A 49 2.31 0.07 -2.81
N LEU A 50 2.75 0.39 -1.60
CA LEU A 50 4.09 0.91 -1.34
C LEU A 50 4.85 0.03 -0.35
N ILE A 51 6.01 -0.46 -0.75
CA ILE A 51 6.97 -1.13 0.14
C ILE A 51 7.63 -0.08 1.03
N VAL A 52 7.54 -0.28 2.36
CA VAL A 52 8.15 0.62 3.36
C VAL A 52 9.16 -0.13 4.24
N GLU A 53 8.75 -1.19 4.92
CA GLU A 53 9.60 -1.98 5.83
C GLU A 53 9.59 -3.49 5.56
N THR A 54 9.14 -3.91 4.38
CA THR A 54 8.94 -5.31 4.01
C THR A 54 9.95 -5.81 3.01
N ASP A 55 10.02 -7.13 2.85
CA ASP A 55 10.69 -7.73 1.70
C ASP A 55 10.01 -7.32 0.39
N ILE A 56 10.75 -7.42 -0.71
CA ILE A 56 10.23 -7.18 -2.05
C ILE A 56 9.43 -8.43 -2.45
N ILE A 57 8.11 -8.35 -2.30
CA ILE A 57 7.19 -9.40 -2.76
C ILE A 57 6.79 -9.15 -4.21
N ASN A 58 6.48 -7.88 -4.53
CA ASN A 58 6.23 -7.40 -5.88
C ASN A 58 7.16 -6.20 -6.15
N VAL A 59 7.90 -6.24 -7.25
CA VAL A 59 8.83 -5.17 -7.66
C VAL A 59 8.07 -3.88 -8.02
N ASP A 60 6.84 -3.99 -8.48
CA ASP A 60 6.03 -2.84 -8.88
C ASP A 60 5.67 -1.96 -7.70
N HIS A 61 5.70 -2.50 -6.47
CA HIS A 61 5.39 -1.77 -5.24
C HIS A 61 6.60 -1.01 -4.67
N GLN A 62 7.75 -1.07 -5.33
CA GLN A 62 8.91 -0.31 -4.91
C GLN A 62 8.69 1.19 -5.13
N PRO A 63 9.30 2.04 -4.27
CA PRO A 63 9.37 3.47 -4.50
C PRO A 63 10.10 3.81 -5.81
N ILE A 64 9.40 4.37 -6.80
CA ILE A 64 9.99 4.67 -8.12
C ILE A 64 10.45 6.13 -8.27
N ASP A 65 9.81 7.07 -7.58
CA ASP A 65 10.11 8.50 -7.67
C ASP A 65 10.46 9.13 -6.32
N ASP A 66 10.78 10.43 -6.33
CA ASP A 66 11.21 11.15 -5.13
C ASP A 66 10.09 11.26 -4.10
N PHE A 67 8.84 11.44 -4.53
CA PHE A 67 7.70 11.45 -3.63
C PHE A 67 7.58 10.12 -2.89
N GLU A 68 7.59 9.00 -3.61
CA GLU A 68 7.43 7.67 -3.01
C GLU A 68 8.59 7.33 -2.06
N ARG A 69 9.81 7.73 -2.41
CA ARG A 69 11.00 7.56 -1.53
C ARG A 69 10.86 8.37 -0.24
N LEU A 70 10.42 9.62 -0.34
CA LEU A 70 10.19 10.49 0.81
C LEU A 70 9.00 10.02 1.65
N ALA A 71 7.94 9.56 1.01
CA ALA A 71 6.77 8.96 1.65
C ALA A 71 7.17 7.70 2.42
N ALA A 72 7.86 6.75 1.79
CA ALA A 72 8.31 5.53 2.46
C ALA A 72 9.19 5.87 3.69
N LYS A 73 10.11 6.82 3.56
CA LYS A 73 10.91 7.29 4.71
C LYS A 73 10.03 7.87 5.83
N ALA A 74 9.10 8.77 5.49
CA ALA A 74 8.19 9.40 6.44
C ALA A 74 7.31 8.37 7.17
N LEU A 75 6.75 7.41 6.44
CA LEU A 75 5.90 6.34 7.00
C LEU A 75 6.72 5.41 7.92
N LYS A 76 7.96 5.08 7.54
CA LYS A 76 8.89 4.32 8.39
C LYS A 76 9.23 5.04 9.69
N GLU A 77 9.30 6.37 9.67
CA GLU A 77 9.48 7.21 10.86
C GLU A 77 8.20 7.31 11.72
N GLY A 78 7.12 6.61 11.35
CA GLY A 78 5.87 6.57 12.10
C GLY A 78 4.94 7.76 11.84
N LYS A 79 5.18 8.55 10.78
CA LYS A 79 4.27 9.64 10.42
C LYS A 79 2.92 9.07 9.97
N PRO A 80 1.80 9.75 10.31
CA PRO A 80 0.47 9.26 9.98
C PRO A 80 0.17 9.33 8.48
N ASN A 81 0.89 10.17 7.74
CA ASN A 81 0.84 10.30 6.29
C ASN A 81 2.03 11.13 5.79
N TYR A 82 2.17 11.17 4.46
CA TYR A 82 3.02 12.09 3.72
C TYR A 82 2.23 12.58 2.50
N GLU A 83 2.25 13.88 2.25
CA GLU A 83 1.50 14.49 1.14
C GLU A 83 2.35 15.53 0.41
N SER A 84 2.02 15.72 -0.86
CA SER A 84 2.56 16.79 -1.69
C SER A 84 1.52 17.27 -2.66
N VAL A 85 1.59 18.55 -3.00
CA VAL A 85 0.75 19.18 -4.01
C VAL A 85 1.68 19.78 -5.06
N ASP A 86 1.45 19.46 -6.32
CA ASP A 86 2.06 20.17 -7.44
C ASP A 86 1.01 20.98 -8.21
N ALA A 87 1.35 21.46 -9.40
CA ALA A 87 0.48 22.36 -10.16
C ALA A 87 -0.83 21.71 -10.62
N SER A 88 -0.88 20.39 -10.81
CA SER A 88 -2.06 19.70 -11.36
C SER A 88 -2.49 18.48 -10.56
N ARG A 89 -1.68 17.99 -9.63
CA ARG A 89 -1.97 16.76 -8.87
C ARG A 89 -1.72 16.92 -7.38
N TYR A 90 -2.61 16.28 -6.62
CA TYR A 90 -2.42 15.97 -5.22
C TYR A 90 -1.90 14.54 -5.09
N ARG A 91 -0.87 14.35 -4.27
CA ARG A 91 -0.32 13.03 -3.93
C ARG A 91 -0.35 12.83 -2.43
N PHE A 92 -0.79 11.65 -2.01
CA PHE A 92 -0.94 11.25 -0.62
C PHE A 92 -0.41 9.85 -0.43
N ALA A 93 0.25 9.61 0.69
CA ALA A 93 0.68 8.30 1.14
C ALA A 93 0.35 8.13 2.62
N ALA A 94 -0.20 6.98 2.99
CA ALA A 94 -0.48 6.64 4.38
C ALA A 94 -0.12 5.18 4.68
N PRO A 95 0.09 4.86 5.98
CA PRO A 95 0.62 3.56 6.36
C PRO A 95 -0.48 2.50 6.38
N ILE A 96 -0.12 1.31 5.89
CA ILE A 96 -0.83 0.06 6.13
C ILE A 96 -0.05 -0.71 7.18
N ARG A 97 -0.69 -0.94 8.34
CA ARG A 97 -0.08 -1.73 9.42
C ARG A 97 -0.13 -3.21 9.08
N LEU A 98 1.04 -3.84 9.00
CA LEU A 98 1.19 -5.28 8.90
C LEU A 98 1.35 -5.88 10.29
N ALA A 99 0.27 -6.47 10.80
CA ALA A 99 0.27 -7.20 12.05
C ALA A 99 1.03 -8.54 11.93
N SER A 100 1.28 -9.22 13.05
CA SER A 100 2.16 -10.40 13.11
C SER A 100 1.79 -11.50 12.10
N GLN A 101 0.50 -11.69 11.81
CA GLN A 101 0.05 -12.68 10.83
C GLN A 101 0.47 -12.34 9.40
N CYS A 102 0.52 -11.05 9.05
CA CYS A 102 0.96 -10.57 7.73
C CYS A 102 2.47 -10.78 7.53
N LEU A 103 3.25 -10.82 8.61
CA LEU A 103 4.71 -10.96 8.54
C LEU A 103 5.17 -12.34 8.06
N LYS A 104 4.28 -13.34 7.98
CA LYS A 104 4.60 -14.65 7.38
C LYS A 104 5.09 -14.50 5.94
N CYS A 105 4.42 -13.65 5.17
CA CYS A 105 4.69 -13.47 3.74
C CYS A 105 5.48 -12.19 3.46
N HIS A 106 5.29 -11.14 4.28
CA HIS A 106 5.93 -9.84 4.07
C HIS A 106 7.33 -9.70 4.66
N VAL A 107 7.76 -10.61 5.53
CA VAL A 107 9.09 -10.62 6.14
C VAL A 107 9.56 -12.07 6.30
N LYS A 108 10.09 -12.65 5.22
CA LYS A 108 10.45 -14.08 5.11
C LYS A 108 11.47 -14.51 6.16
N HIS A 109 12.38 -13.59 6.52
CA HIS A 109 13.43 -13.83 7.51
C HIS A 109 13.22 -13.02 8.79
N ARG A 110 11.97 -12.86 9.24
CA ARG A 110 11.68 -12.09 10.46
C ARG A 110 12.41 -12.68 11.68
N THR A 111 13.03 -11.79 12.44
CA THR A 111 13.68 -12.11 13.73
C THR A 111 12.78 -11.78 14.93
N ASP A 112 11.67 -11.07 14.69
CA ASP A 112 10.69 -10.65 15.69
C ASP A 112 9.27 -10.64 15.11
N THR A 113 8.28 -10.36 15.95
CA THR A 113 6.85 -10.26 15.59
C THR A 113 6.32 -8.83 15.70
N ASN A 114 7.20 -7.83 15.80
CA ASN A 114 6.79 -6.43 15.85
C ASN A 114 6.11 -6.06 14.53
N ALA A 115 5.06 -5.26 14.60
CA ALA A 115 4.37 -4.81 13.40
C ALA A 115 5.35 -4.11 12.44
N ARG A 116 5.10 -4.25 11.14
CA ARG A 116 5.82 -3.53 10.08
C ARG A 116 4.87 -2.61 9.34
N THR A 117 5.44 -1.66 8.64
CA THR A 117 4.71 -0.71 7.82
C THR A 117 4.84 -1.10 6.35
N ALA A 118 3.70 -1.14 5.66
CA ALA A 118 3.59 -0.94 4.22
C ALA A 118 2.85 0.39 3.99
N GLY A 119 2.59 0.77 2.74
CA GLY A 119 1.82 1.96 2.44
C GLY A 119 0.87 1.79 1.26
N LEU A 120 -0.02 2.77 1.14
CA LEU A 120 -0.83 3.01 -0.05
C LEU A 120 -0.60 4.45 -0.49
N THR A 121 -0.17 4.62 -1.73
CA THR A 121 -0.09 5.93 -2.38
C THR A 121 -1.33 6.17 -3.22
N ILE A 122 -1.81 7.39 -3.19
CA ILE A 122 -2.96 7.89 -3.95
C ILE A 122 -2.51 9.17 -4.65
N SER A 123 -2.73 9.24 -5.95
CA SER A 123 -2.48 10.43 -6.76
C SER A 123 -3.75 10.79 -7.51
N MET A 124 -4.18 12.04 -7.43
CA MET A 124 -5.42 12.50 -8.06
C MET A 124 -5.26 13.90 -8.65
N PRO A 125 -5.99 14.24 -9.73
CA PRO A 125 -6.01 15.58 -10.28
C PRO A 125 -6.62 16.58 -9.30
N LEU A 126 -6.28 17.85 -9.45
CA LEU A 126 -6.82 18.98 -8.67
C LEU A 126 -7.96 19.73 -9.37
N GLU A 127 -8.31 19.34 -10.59
CA GLU A 127 -9.32 20.00 -11.45
C GLU A 127 -10.72 19.39 -11.31
#